data_AF-A0A7U3GS10-F1
#
_entry.id   AF-A0A7U3GS10-F1
#
_cell.length_a   1.000
_cell.length_b   1.000
_cell.length_c   1.000
_cell.angle_alpha   90.00
_cell.angle_beta   90.00
_cell.angle_gamma   90.00
#
_symmetry.space_group_name_H-M   'P 1'
#
loop_
_entity.id
_entity.type
_entity.pdbx_description
1 polymer ?
#
loop_
_entity_poly.entity_id
_entity_poly.type
_entity_poly.pdbx_seq_one_letter_code
_entity_poly.pdbx_strand_id
1 'polypeptide(L)'
;MTIYKDWIRKGSHIISVGKKFVSEHEIDPEIPQICTVVATDSKEQLMNYPEEHFMAKSKNGDSIVDLSRIISSEIPGRKGKDDITLFLSVGLSGTEVMIANEIINRIIAERLKN
;
A
#
# COMPACT_ATOMS: atom_id res chain seq x y z
N MET A 1 7.49 -13.81 -9.99
CA MET A 1 8.48 -14.28 -8.98
C MET A 1 7.98 -13.84 -7.63
N THR A 2 7.92 -14.75 -6.66
CA THR A 2 7.35 -14.47 -5.32
C THR A 2 8.47 -14.28 -4.31
N ILE A 3 8.34 -13.26 -3.45
CA ILE A 3 9.22 -13.02 -2.31
C ILE A 3 8.67 -13.80 -1.11
N TYR A 4 9.52 -14.62 -0.48
CA TYR A 4 9.13 -15.46 0.65
C TYR A 4 9.44 -14.83 2.00
N LYS A 5 8.63 -15.16 3.01
CA LYS A 5 8.74 -14.65 4.38
C LYS A 5 10.12 -14.83 4.99
N ASP A 6 10.76 -15.97 4.76
CA ASP A 6 12.07 -16.31 5.34
C ASP A 6 13.22 -15.45 4.80
N TRP A 7 12.99 -14.68 3.73
CA TRP A 7 14.00 -13.78 3.15
C TRP A 7 13.97 -12.39 3.78
N ILE A 8 12.92 -12.07 4.53
CA ILE A 8 12.69 -10.73 5.06
C ILE A 8 13.54 -10.50 6.31
N ARG A 9 14.36 -9.45 6.29
CA ARG A 9 15.17 -9.04 7.43
C ARG A 9 14.36 -8.12 8.35
N LYS A 10 14.73 -8.09 9.64
CA LYS A 10 14.22 -7.08 10.57
C LYS A 10 14.51 -5.68 10.03
N GLY A 11 13.55 -4.77 10.22
CA GLY A 11 13.63 -3.40 9.72
C GLY A 11 13.20 -3.21 8.26
N SER A 12 12.87 -4.26 7.52
CA SER A 12 12.46 -4.14 6.13
C SER A 12 11.16 -3.33 5.94
N HIS A 13 11.12 -2.55 4.87
CA HIS A 13 9.90 -1.98 4.31
C HIS A 13 9.63 -2.65 2.96
N ILE A 14 8.46 -3.26 2.84
CA ILE A 14 8.05 -4.04 1.67
C ILE A 14 6.93 -3.26 1.00
N ILE A 15 7.05 -3.10 -0.32
CA ILE A 15 6.01 -2.52 -1.17
C ILE A 15 5.66 -3.59 -2.20
N SER A 16 4.38 -3.94 -2.29
CA SER A 16 3.86 -4.73 -3.41
C SER A 16 2.92 -3.88 -4.23
N VAL A 17 3.12 -3.87 -5.55
CA VAL A 17 2.34 -3.08 -6.52
C VAL A 17 1.59 -4.00 -7.48
N GLY A 18 2.20 -5.11 -7.91
CA GLY A 18 1.57 -6.04 -8.85
C GLY A 18 0.57 -6.99 -8.19
N LYS A 19 0.50 -8.21 -8.72
CA LYS A 19 -0.57 -9.15 -8.40
C LYS A 19 -0.53 -9.61 -6.94
N LYS A 20 -1.70 -9.69 -6.32
CA LYS A 20 -1.90 -10.03 -4.90
C LYS A 20 -3.11 -10.96 -4.73
N PHE A 21 -3.34 -11.81 -5.71
CA PHE A 21 -4.45 -12.74 -5.72
C PHE A 21 -4.04 -14.07 -5.11
N VAL A 22 -5.03 -14.85 -4.65
CA VAL A 22 -4.78 -16.21 -4.14
C VAL A 22 -4.06 -17.07 -5.19
N SER A 23 -4.45 -16.92 -6.45
CA SER A 23 -3.86 -17.62 -7.61
C SER A 23 -2.47 -17.10 -7.98
N GLU A 24 -2.21 -15.80 -7.81
CA GLU A 24 -1.00 -15.14 -8.28
C GLU A 24 -0.61 -13.95 -7.39
N HIS A 25 0.55 -14.05 -6.75
CA HIS A 25 1.02 -13.07 -5.76
C HIS A 25 2.52 -12.81 -5.86
N GLU A 26 2.91 -11.53 -5.72
CA GLU A 26 4.31 -11.11 -5.63
C GLU A 26 4.96 -11.44 -4.30
N ILE A 27 4.15 -11.59 -3.25
CA ILE A 27 4.61 -11.82 -1.88
C ILE A 27 3.89 -13.01 -1.28
N ASP A 28 4.63 -13.81 -0.52
CA ASP A 28 4.12 -14.89 0.30
C ASP A 28 2.97 -14.40 1.22
N PRO A 29 1.79 -15.05 1.20
CA PRO A 29 0.64 -14.68 2.04
C PRO A 29 0.91 -14.70 3.55
N GLU A 30 2.03 -15.27 4.02
CA GLU A 30 2.45 -15.21 5.42
C GLU A 30 3.20 -13.93 5.80
N ILE A 31 3.74 -13.16 4.84
CA ILE A 31 4.48 -11.91 5.12
C ILE A 31 3.70 -10.90 5.97
N PRO A 32 2.39 -10.67 5.76
CA PRO A 32 1.59 -9.80 6.63
C PRO A 32 1.62 -10.18 8.11
N GLN A 33 1.81 -11.46 8.44
CA GLN A 33 1.81 -11.94 9.84
C GLN A 33 3.05 -11.50 10.62
N ILE A 34 4.16 -11.19 9.93
CA ILE A 34 5.41 -10.72 10.55
C ILE A 34 5.54 -9.20 10.50
N CYS A 35 4.58 -8.51 9.91
CA CYS A 35 4.57 -7.05 9.78
C CYS A 35 3.92 -6.41 11.01
N THR A 36 4.53 -5.33 11.51
CA THR A 36 3.93 -4.51 12.58
C THR A 36 2.84 -3.58 12.05
N VAL A 37 2.92 -3.21 10.77
CA VAL A 37 1.92 -2.42 10.06
C VAL A 37 1.76 -2.97 8.64
N VAL A 38 0.50 -3.17 8.25
CA VAL A 38 0.09 -3.48 6.87
C VAL A 38 -0.85 -2.38 6.40
N ALA A 39 -0.38 -1.55 5.46
CA ALA A 39 -1.14 -0.43 4.94
C ALA A 39 -1.51 -0.64 3.46
N THR A 40 -2.60 -0.01 3.02
CA THR A 40 -3.02 0.05 1.63
C THR A 40 -3.43 1.48 1.26
N ASP A 41 -3.32 1.84 -0.01
CA ASP A 41 -3.82 3.12 -0.54
C ASP A 41 -5.35 3.17 -0.62
N SER A 42 -6.02 2.01 -0.75
CA SER A 42 -7.48 1.90 -0.62
C SER A 42 -7.91 0.53 -0.11
N LYS A 43 -8.43 0.48 1.12
CA LYS A 43 -9.00 -0.77 1.66
C LYS A 43 -10.24 -1.20 0.90
N GLU A 44 -11.08 -0.24 0.53
CA GLU A 44 -12.29 -0.50 -0.26
C GLU A 44 -11.97 -1.16 -1.60
N GLN A 45 -11.02 -0.61 -2.36
CA GLN A 45 -10.65 -1.17 -3.65
C GLN A 45 -9.98 -2.55 -3.48
N LEU A 46 -9.10 -2.71 -2.48
CA LEU A 46 -8.46 -3.99 -2.17
C LEU A 46 -9.49 -5.11 -1.92
N MET A 47 -10.57 -4.81 -1.19
CA MET A 47 -11.62 -5.79 -0.86
C MET A 47 -12.58 -6.07 -2.03
N ASN A 48 -12.66 -5.17 -3.01
CA ASN A 48 -13.59 -5.24 -4.14
C ASN A 48 -12.92 -5.65 -5.47
N TYR A 49 -11.68 -6.14 -5.45
CA TYR A 49 -11.05 -6.66 -6.66
C TYR A 49 -11.86 -7.83 -7.25
N PRO A 50 -11.97 -7.94 -8.60
CA PRO A 50 -12.71 -9.04 -9.23
C PRO A 50 -12.15 -10.42 -8.90
N GLU A 51 -10.83 -10.50 -8.74
CA GLU A 51 -10.14 -11.70 -8.29
C GLU A 51 -9.80 -11.58 -6.81
N GLU A 52 -9.95 -12.68 -6.09
CA GLU A 52 -9.86 -12.67 -4.63
C GLU A 52 -8.44 -12.33 -4.15
N HIS A 53 -8.31 -11.22 -3.44
CA HIS A 53 -7.08 -10.82 -2.79
C HIS A 53 -6.74 -11.78 -1.64
N PHE A 54 -5.48 -12.23 -1.52
CA PHE A 54 -5.11 -13.25 -0.52
C PHE A 54 -5.37 -12.83 0.94
N MET A 55 -5.47 -11.53 1.19
CA MET A 55 -5.83 -10.98 2.51
C MET A 55 -7.33 -10.89 2.78
N ALA A 56 -8.20 -10.96 1.77
CA ALA A 56 -9.64 -10.67 1.90
C ALA A 56 -10.39 -11.65 2.81
N LYS A 57 -9.95 -12.91 2.88
CA LYS A 57 -10.54 -13.94 3.77
C LYS A 57 -9.76 -14.21 5.06
N SER A 58 -8.59 -13.59 5.24
CA SER A 58 -7.82 -13.80 6.46
C SER A 58 -8.45 -13.03 7.62
N LYS A 59 -8.32 -13.54 8.86
CA LYS A 59 -8.56 -12.72 10.08
C LYS A 59 -7.71 -11.44 10.11
N ASN A 60 -6.71 -11.32 9.22
CA ASN A 60 -5.85 -10.17 9.07
C ASN A 60 -6.40 -9.12 8.07
N GLY A 61 -7.52 -9.35 7.39
CA GLY A 61 -8.18 -8.32 6.59
C GLY A 61 -8.57 -7.09 7.43
N ASP A 62 -8.91 -7.31 8.70
CA ASP A 62 -9.15 -6.25 9.68
C ASP A 62 -7.88 -5.52 10.10
N SER A 63 -6.71 -6.17 9.99
CA SER A 63 -5.42 -5.56 10.34
C SER A 63 -4.86 -4.63 9.26
N ILE A 64 -5.43 -4.67 8.03
CA ILE A 64 -5.07 -3.72 6.98
C ILE A 64 -5.68 -2.36 7.31
N VAL A 65 -4.84 -1.34 7.29
CA VAL A 65 -5.21 0.06 7.54
C VAL A 65 -5.07 0.90 6.28
N ASP A 66 -5.92 1.91 6.12
CA ASP A 66 -5.74 2.91 5.06
C ASP A 66 -4.51 3.78 5.36
N LEU A 67 -3.68 4.00 4.34
CA LEU A 67 -2.50 4.85 4.42
C LEU A 67 -2.85 6.27 4.87
N SER A 68 -4.05 6.76 4.54
CA SER A 68 -4.55 8.08 4.96
C SER A 68 -4.57 8.23 6.48
N ARG A 69 -4.89 7.18 7.23
CA ARG A 69 -4.91 7.19 8.70
C ARG A 69 -3.50 7.29 9.31
N ILE A 70 -2.49 6.79 8.60
CA ILE A 70 -1.08 6.96 8.99
C ILE A 70 -0.62 8.38 8.67
N ILE A 71 -0.93 8.90 7.48
CA ILE A 71 -0.56 10.25 7.04
C ILE A 71 -1.20 11.32 7.93
N SER A 72 -2.46 11.12 8.34
CA SER A 72 -3.18 12.02 9.25
C SER A 72 -2.75 11.90 10.72
N SER A 73 -1.78 11.03 11.03
CA SER A 73 -1.35 10.71 12.40
C SER A 73 -2.45 10.15 13.31
N GLU A 74 -3.56 9.66 12.74
CA GLU A 74 -4.61 8.99 13.50
C GLU A 74 -4.12 7.65 14.07
N ILE A 75 -3.31 6.94 13.28
CA ILE A 75 -2.63 5.71 13.71
C ILE A 75 -1.12 5.82 13.45
N PRO A 76 -0.29 5.17 14.28
CA PRO A 76 1.14 5.13 14.06
C PRO A 76 1.49 4.26 12.85
N GLY A 77 2.46 4.72 12.05
CA GLY A 77 3.16 3.87 11.09
C GLY A 77 4.21 2.99 11.79
N ARG A 78 5.44 2.99 11.27
CA ARG A 78 6.58 2.32 11.90
C ARG A 78 6.83 2.85 13.32
N LYS A 79 7.01 1.96 14.30
CA LYS A 79 7.27 2.30 15.71
C LYS A 79 8.71 2.00 16.13
N GLY A 80 9.36 1.03 15.48
CA GLY A 80 10.71 0.57 15.80
C GLY A 80 11.62 0.42 14.58
N LYS A 81 12.94 0.42 14.83
CA LYS A 81 13.96 0.17 13.80
C LYS A 81 13.91 -1.25 13.23
N ASP A 82 13.47 -2.21 14.05
CA ASP A 82 13.43 -3.63 13.70
C ASP A 82 12.07 -4.05 13.13
N ASP A 83 11.08 -3.15 13.14
CA ASP A 83 9.75 -3.38 12.60
C ASP A 83 9.81 -3.77 11.13
N ILE A 84 8.96 -4.70 10.73
CA ILE A 84 8.73 -4.99 9.33
C ILE A 84 7.41 -4.31 8.95
N THR A 85 7.41 -3.56 7.87
CA THR A 85 6.22 -2.82 7.42
C THR A 85 5.90 -3.20 5.99
N LEU A 86 4.62 -3.37 5.69
CA LEU A 86 4.13 -3.74 4.37
C LEU A 86 3.17 -2.67 3.85
N PHE A 87 3.39 -2.24 2.62
CA PHE A 87 2.46 -1.42 1.87
C PHE A 87 1.97 -2.19 0.64
N LEU A 88 0.66 -2.36 0.55
CA LEU A 88 -0.04 -2.99 -0.57
C LEU A 88 -0.65 -1.87 -1.41
N SER A 89 0.00 -1.51 -2.52
CA SER A 89 -0.61 -0.58 -3.47
C SER A 89 -1.60 -1.33 -4.35
N VAL A 90 -2.83 -0.83 -4.39
CA VAL A 90 -3.86 -1.22 -5.34
C VAL A 90 -4.11 -0.15 -6.41
N GLY A 91 -3.51 1.02 -6.26
CA GLY A 91 -3.68 2.17 -7.16
C GLY A 91 -4.95 2.92 -6.83
N LEU A 92 -4.86 3.92 -5.94
CA LEU A 92 -5.99 4.78 -5.64
C LEU A 92 -6.38 5.61 -6.86
N SER A 93 -7.55 5.31 -7.42
CA SER A 93 -8.15 6.07 -8.51
C SER A 93 -8.21 7.56 -8.17
N GLY A 94 -7.70 8.42 -9.06
CA GLY A 94 -7.78 9.88 -8.91
C GLY A 94 -6.46 10.53 -8.48
N THR A 95 -5.44 9.75 -8.12
CA THR A 95 -4.08 10.27 -7.93
C THR A 95 -3.56 10.94 -9.21
N GLU A 96 -3.90 10.37 -10.37
CA GLU A 96 -3.58 10.90 -11.70
C GLU A 96 -4.24 12.25 -11.94
N VAL A 97 -5.50 12.41 -11.52
CA VAL A 97 -6.25 13.67 -11.67
C VAL A 97 -5.63 14.77 -10.81
N MET A 98 -5.23 14.45 -9.58
CA MET A 98 -4.55 15.39 -8.69
C MET A 98 -3.19 15.84 -9.26
N ILE A 99 -2.39 14.90 -9.77
CA ILE A 99 -1.11 15.20 -10.43
C ILE A 99 -1.34 16.06 -11.68
N ALA A 100 -2.31 15.73 -12.52
CA ALA A 100 -2.63 16.50 -13.72
C ALA A 100 -3.03 17.94 -13.38
N ASN A 101 -3.86 18.14 -12.34
CA ASN A 101 -4.25 19.45 -11.87
C ASN A 101 -3.05 20.28 -11.38
N GLU A 102 -2.14 19.67 -10.61
CA GLU A 102 -0.92 20.34 -10.16
C GLU A 102 0.01 20.73 -11.32
N ILE A 103 0.15 19.87 -12.33
CA ILE A 103 0.92 20.19 -13.55
C ILE A 103 0.29 21.38 -14.28
N ILE A 104 -1.03 21.39 -14.47
CA ILE A 104 -1.75 22.50 -15.11
C ILE A 104 -1.52 23.81 -14.34
N ASN A 105 -1.67 23.78 -13.01
CA ASN A 105 -1.46 24.96 -12.17
C ASN A 105 -0.04 25.50 -12.27
N ARG A 106 0.97 24.63 -12.32
CA ARG A 106 2.38 25.03 -12.51
C ARG A 106 2.60 25.70 -13.86
N ILE A 107 2.06 25.12 -14.94
CA ILE A 107 2.17 25.70 -16.29
C ILE A 107 1.50 27.08 -16.35
N ILE A 108 0.33 27.24 -15.74
CA ILE A 108 -0.36 28.54 -15.67
C ILE A 108 0.51 29.55 -14.90
N ALA A 109 1.04 29.16 -13.74
CA ALA A 109 1.88 30.03 -12.92
C ALA A 109 3.20 30.44 -13.61
N GLU A 110 3.79 29.56 -14.42
CA GLU A 110 4.97 29.88 -15.23
C GLU A 110 4.65 30.79 -16.41
N ARG A 111 3.51 30.59 -17.07
CA ARG A 111 3.06 31.47 -18.17
C ARG A 111 2.73 32.89 -17.71
N LEU A 112 2.24 33.06 -16.48
CA LEU A 112 1.95 34.38 -15.90
C LEU A 112 3.22 35.15 -15.45
N LYS A 113 4.38 34.49 -15.43
CA LYS A 113 5.68 35.10 -15.09
C LYS A 113 6.48 35.59 -16.31
N ASN A 114 6.07 35.21 -17.52
CA ASN A 114 6.64 35.64 -18.80
C ASN A 114 5.73 36.66 -19.48
#